data_AF-A0A8J2YCN4-F1
#
_entry.id   AF-A0A8J2YCN4-F1
#
_cell.length_a   1.000
_cell.length_b   1.000
_cell.length_c   1.000
_cell.angle_alpha   90.00
_cell.angle_beta   90.00
_cell.angle_gamma   90.00
#
_symmetry.space_group_name_H-M   'P 1'
#
loop_
_entity.id
_entity.type
_entity.pdbx_description
1 polymer ?
#
loop_
_entity_poly.entity_id
_entity_poly.type
_entity_poly.pdbx_seq_one_letter_code
_entity_poly.pdbx_strand_id
1 'polypeptide(L)' 'MPRQSNRLLVPGCAQAINQMKTEIAGEFGVQLGANTTSRANGSVGGEITKRLVFMSESGI' A
#
# COMPACT_ATOMS: atom_id res chain seq x y z
N MET A 1 12.12 14.19 -7.33
CA MET A 1 11.81 12.79 -6.95
C MET A 1 11.08 12.84 -5.61
N PRO A 2 9.75 12.61 -5.52
CA PRO A 2 9.12 12.49 -4.21
C PRO A 2 9.61 11.20 -3.55
N ARG A 3 10.34 11.36 -2.47
CA ARG A 3 10.96 10.27 -1.70
C ARG A 3 9.88 9.62 -0.85
N GLN A 4 9.18 8.62 -1.39
CA GLN A 4 8.20 7.86 -0.61
C GLN A 4 8.97 6.87 0.28
N SER A 5 9.42 7.36 1.44
CA SER A 5 10.13 6.60 2.46
C SER A 5 9.16 5.88 3.39
N ASN A 6 8.28 5.03 2.85
CA ASN A 6 7.62 4.00 3.65
C ASN A 6 8.49 2.74 3.57
N ARG A 7 9.62 2.78 4.25
CA ARG A 7 10.45 1.59 4.48
C ARG A 7 9.59 0.61 5.28
N LEU A 8 9.60 -0.66 4.90
CA LEU A 8 8.94 -1.71 5.69
C LEU A 8 9.53 -1.70 7.10
N LEU A 9 8.69 -1.51 8.13
CA LEU A 9 9.12 -1.49 9.53
C LEU A 9 9.50 -2.89 10.02
N VAL A 10 8.82 -3.92 9.52
CA VAL A 10 9.06 -5.31 9.90
C VAL A 10 9.78 -6.04 8.77
N PRO A 11 11.01 -6.54 8.99
CA PRO A 11 11.70 -7.40 8.03
C PRO A 11 10.88 -8.67 7.78
N GLY A 12 10.62 -9.00 6.51
CA GLY A 12 9.86 -10.20 6.11
C GLY A 12 8.41 -9.94 5.67
N CYS A 13 7.80 -8.80 6.04
CA CYS A 13 6.42 -8.48 5.62
C CYS A 13 6.30 -8.00 4.16
N ALA A 14 7.41 -7.92 3.43
CA ALA A 14 7.46 -7.39 2.06
C ALA A 14 6.53 -8.14 1.11
N GLN A 15 6.47 -9.47 1.23
CA GLN A 15 5.64 -10.29 0.35
C GLN A 15 4.15 -10.07 0.62
N ALA A 16 3.73 -10.10 1.89
CA ALA A 16 2.35 -9.84 2.28
C ALA A 16 1.88 -8.43 1.88
N ILE A 17 2.72 -7.42 2.09
CA ILE A 17 2.42 -6.05 1.68
C ILE A 17 2.36 -5.91 0.16
N ASN A 18 3.19 -6.64 -0.59
CA ASN A 18 3.11 -6.66 -2.05
C ASN A 18 1.82 -7.32 -2.55
N GLN A 19 1.33 -8.37 -1.88
CA GLN A 19 0.04 -9.01 -2.20
C GLN A 19 -1.13 -8.04 -1.96
N MET A 20 -1.18 -7.41 -0.78
CA MET A 20 -2.19 -6.38 -0.48
C MET A 20 -2.14 -5.22 -1.48
N LYS A 21 -0.94 -4.77 -1.87
CA LYS A 21 -0.77 -3.73 -2.89
C LYS A 21 -1.38 -4.13 -4.23
N THR A 22 -1.17 -5.36 -4.69
CA THR A 22 -1.75 -5.84 -5.96
C THR A 22 -3.26 -5.99 -5.90
N GLU A 23 -3.79 -6.49 -4.78
CA GLU A 23 -5.23 -6.65 -4.57
C GLU A 23 -5.93 -5.28 -4.56
N ILE A 24 -5.48 -4.34 -3.74
CA ILE A 24 -6.06 -3.01 -3.62
C ILE A 24 -5.93 -2.23 -4.94
N ALA A 25 -4.79 -2.34 -5.64
CA ALA A 25 -4.62 -1.73 -6.95
C ALA A 25 -5.65 -2.26 -7.96
N GLY A 26 -5.95 -3.57 -7.91
CA GLY A 26 -7.02 -4.19 -8.70
C GLY A 26 -8.40 -3.68 -8.32
N GLU A 27 -8.73 -3.63 -7.03
CA GLU A 27 -10.00 -3.11 -6.51
C GLU A 27 -10.25 -1.64 -6.94
N PHE A 28 -9.20 -0.82 -6.95
CA PHE A 28 -9.29 0.60 -7.29
C PHE A 28 -9.14 0.86 -8.80
N GLY A 29 -8.86 -0.16 -9.61
CA GLY A 29 -8.59 -0.01 -11.04
C GLY A 29 -7.35 0.85 -11.33
N VAL A 30 -6.36 0.87 -10.42
CA VAL A 30 -5.15 1.69 -10.54
C VAL A 30 -4.01 0.83 -11.06
N GLN A 31 -3.49 1.16 -12.25
CA GLN A 31 -2.22 0.65 -12.70
C GLN A 31 -1.09 1.41 -12.00
N LEU A 32 -0.37 0.78 -11.08
CA LEU A 32 0.75 1.44 -10.40
C LEU A 32 1.92 1.69 -11.38
N GLY A 33 2.47 2.90 -11.36
CA GLY A 33 3.60 3.22 -12.24
C GLY A 33 3.94 4.71 -12.27
N ALA A 34 5.07 5.05 -12.90
CA ALA A 34 5.56 6.42 -13.01
C ALA A 34 4.63 7.33 -13.86
N ASN A 35 3.88 6.74 -14.79
CA ASN A 35 2.93 7.46 -15.64
C ASN A 35 1.54 7.65 -14.97
N THR A 36 1.33 7.03 -13.81
CA THR A 36 0.09 7.13 -13.06
C THR A 36 0.16 8.33 -12.12
N THR A 37 -0.96 9.03 -11.94
CA THR A 37 -0.98 10.22 -11.09
C THR A 37 -0.51 9.87 -9.67
N SER A 38 0.24 10.78 -9.06
CA SER A 38 0.72 10.60 -7.67
C SER A 38 -0.41 10.34 -6.70
N ARG A 39 -1.60 10.91 -6.96
CA ARG A 39 -2.80 10.70 -6.14
C ARG A 39 -3.34 9.27 -6.26
N ALA A 40 -3.38 8.71 -7.46
CA ALA A 40 -3.82 7.33 -7.68
C ALA A 40 -2.80 6.31 -7.14
N ASN A 41 -1.51 6.55 -7.32
CA ASN A 41 -0.48 5.72 -6.66
C ASN A 41 -0.58 5.85 -5.13
N GLY A 42 -0.83 7.06 -4.62
CA GLY A 42 -0.97 7.35 -3.21
C GLY A 42 -2.20 6.72 -2.55
N SER A 43 -3.33 6.61 -3.26
CA SER A 43 -4.56 6.03 -2.70
C SER A 43 -4.40 4.55 -2.36
N VAL A 44 -3.68 3.79 -3.17
CA VAL A 44 -3.35 2.38 -2.88
C VAL A 44 -2.51 2.26 -1.61
N GLY A 45 -1.47 3.09 -1.45
CA GLY A 45 -0.63 3.10 -0.24
C GLY A 45 -1.37 3.54 1.02
N GLY A 46 -2.29 4.50 0.89
CA GLY A 46 -3.16 4.93 1.98
C GLY A 46 -4.09 3.82 2.47
N GLU A 47 -4.69 3.06 1.55
CA GLU A 47 -5.59 1.96 1.88
C GLU A 47 -4.86 0.79 2.55
N ILE A 48 -3.63 0.45 2.09
CA ILE A 48 -2.77 -0.52 2.78
C ILE A 48 -2.59 -0.11 4.25
N THR A 49 -2.23 1.15 4.49
CA THR A 49 -1.99 1.65 5.85
C THR A 49 -3.26 1.59 6.68
N LYS A 50 -4.41 1.95 6.09
CA LYS A 50 -5.71 1.90 6.76
C LYS A 50 -6.10 0.48 7.18
N ARG A 51 -5.92 -0.51 6.30
CA ARG A 51 -6.17 -1.93 6.61
C ARG A 51 -5.24 -2.45 7.70
N LEU A 52 -3.95 -2.11 7.63
CA LEU A 52 -2.97 -2.50 8.65
C LEU A 52 -3.32 -1.93 10.03
N VAL A 53 -3.69 -0.64 10.10
CA VAL A 53 -4.12 -0.02 11.37
C VAL A 53 -5.39 -0.70 11.89
N PHE A 54 -6.40 -0.89 11.03
CA PHE A 54 -7.64 -1.57 11.39
C PHE A 54 -7.40 -2.99 11.94
N MET A 55 -6.52 -3.77 11.30
CA MET A 55 -6.12 -5.10 11.78
C MET A 55 -5.49 -5.01 13.18
N SER A 56 -4.58 -4.05 13.38
CA SER A 56 -3.93 -3.85 14.69
C SER A 56 -4.90 -3.41 15.79
N GLU A 57 -5.88 -2.55 15.47
CA GLU A 57 -6.91 -2.10 16.42
C GLU A 57 -7.91 -3.22 16.74
N SER A 58 -8.13 -4.14 15.81
CA SER A 58 -8.99 -5.32 15.99
C SER A 58 -8.35 -6.41 16.86
N GLY A 59 -7.10 -6.24 17.29
CA GLY A 59 -6.40 -7.16 18.18
C GLY A 59 -5.94 -8.46 17.52
N ILE A 60 -5.77 -8.46 16.19
CA ILE A 60 -5.11 -9.54 15.43
C ILE A 60 -3.67 -9.11 15.11
#